data_AF-A0A662KLK2-F1
#
_entry.id   AF-A0A662KLK2-F1
#
_cell.length_a   1.000
_cell.length_b   1.000
_cell.length_c   1.000
_cell.angle_alpha   90.00
_cell.angle_beta   90.00
_cell.angle_gamma   90.00
#
_symmetry.space_group_name_H-M   'P 1'
#
loop_
_entity.id
_entity.type
_entity.pdbx_description
1 polymer ?
#
loop_
_entity_poly.entity_id
_entity_poly.type
_entity_poly.pdbx_seq_one_letter_code
_entity_poly.pdbx_strand_id
1 'polypeptide(L)'
;MEKNDLLGLHTGIGDVIENGKRIGECIFDLEIVMMPTGKIEAQGVIDEVTDGTINFEERDAVFKISGVISRENAAYATEFTCTISPTTYPKFIVVDTEELFANLAPLEETEEPAKS
;
A
#
# COMPACT_ATOMS: atom_id res chain seq x y z
N MET A 1 15.04 -7.74 6.78
CA MET A 1 14.18 -8.26 5.71
C MET A 1 14.83 -7.92 4.39
N GLU A 2 14.96 -8.89 3.48
CA GLU A 2 15.43 -8.60 2.13
C GLU A 2 14.25 -8.12 1.28
N LYS A 3 14.49 -7.21 0.32
CA LYS A 3 13.42 -6.70 -0.56
C LYS A 3 12.72 -7.82 -1.35
N ASN A 4 13.43 -8.90 -1.60
CA ASN A 4 12.92 -10.07 -2.30
C ASN A 4 11.82 -10.80 -1.51
N ASP A 5 11.82 -10.68 -0.18
CA ASP A 5 10.81 -11.28 0.69
C ASP A 5 9.43 -10.61 0.51
N LEU A 6 9.42 -9.39 -0.02
CA LEU A 6 8.23 -8.57 -0.27
C LEU A 6 7.72 -8.68 -1.71
N LEU A 7 8.31 -9.53 -2.56
CA LEU A 7 7.83 -9.71 -3.94
C LEU A 7 6.57 -10.55 -3.95
N GLY A 8 5.50 -10.05 -4.54
CA GLY A 8 4.22 -10.74 -4.67
C GLY A 8 3.02 -9.85 -4.33
N LEU A 9 1.87 -10.49 -4.22
CA LEU A 9 0.60 -9.85 -3.88
C LEU A 9 0.44 -9.71 -2.37
N HIS A 10 0.12 -8.50 -1.93
CA HIS A 10 -0.20 -8.14 -0.56
C HIS A 10 -1.60 -7.56 -0.52
N THR A 11 -2.32 -7.79 0.56
CA THR A 11 -3.55 -7.06 0.86
C THR A 11 -3.23 -6.03 1.93
N GLY A 12 -3.74 -4.82 1.74
CA GLY A 12 -3.53 -3.71 2.64
C GLY A 12 -4.80 -2.96 3.00
N ILE A 13 -4.70 -2.22 4.09
CA ILE A 13 -5.68 -1.25 4.54
C ILE A 13 -4.92 0.01 4.94
N GLY A 14 -5.39 1.19 4.52
CA GLY A 14 -4.67 2.41 4.83
C GLY A 14 -5.44 3.69 4.61
N ASP A 15 -5.01 4.71 5.34
CA ASP A 15 -5.47 6.07 5.19
C ASP A 15 -4.96 6.65 3.87
N VAL A 16 -5.87 7.22 3.10
CA VAL A 16 -5.56 7.97 1.89
C VAL A 16 -5.40 9.44 2.24
N ILE A 17 -4.20 9.96 1.97
CA ILE A 17 -3.78 11.31 2.31
C ILE A 17 -3.49 12.09 1.02
N GLU A 18 -4.20 13.18 0.81
CA GLU A 18 -3.97 14.09 -0.31
C GLU A 18 -3.71 15.50 0.22
N ASN A 19 -2.65 16.16 -0.27
CA ASN A 19 -2.25 17.50 0.17
C ASN A 19 -2.08 17.62 1.70
N GLY A 20 -1.56 16.56 2.33
CA GLY A 20 -1.33 16.48 3.78
C GLY A 20 -2.61 16.34 4.61
N LYS A 21 -3.76 16.06 3.99
CA LYS A 21 -5.04 15.83 4.68
C LYS A 21 -5.53 14.42 4.38
N ARG A 22 -5.95 13.70 5.43
CA ARG A 22 -6.68 12.44 5.28
C ARG A 22 -8.02 12.71 4.60
N ILE A 23 -8.28 12.03 3.48
CA ILE A 23 -9.53 12.13 2.72
C ILE A 23 -10.41 10.87 2.85
N GLY A 24 -9.83 9.76 3.31
CA GLY A 24 -10.55 8.51 3.55
C GLY A 24 -9.62 7.37 3.95
N GLU A 25 -10.17 6.16 3.99
CA GLU A 25 -9.46 4.90 4.17
C GLU A 25 -9.92 3.91 3.10
N CYS A 26 -9.01 3.07 2.62
CA CYS A 26 -9.35 2.01 1.69
C CYS A 26 -8.70 0.67 2.04
N ILE A 27 -9.34 -0.40 1.57
CA ILE A 27 -8.72 -1.71 1.36
C ILE A 27 -8.18 -1.74 -0.06
N PHE A 28 -6.99 -2.29 -0.22
CA PHE A 28 -6.32 -2.38 -1.51
C PHE A 28 -5.47 -3.64 -1.63
N ASP A 29 -5.37 -4.14 -2.86
CA ASP A 29 -4.36 -5.09 -3.26
C ASP A 29 -3.10 -4.34 -3.74
N LEU A 30 -1.93 -4.83 -3.38
CA LEU A 30 -0.62 -4.30 -3.76
C LEU A 30 0.27 -5.42 -4.31
N GLU A 31 0.61 -5.32 -5.58
CA GLU A 31 1.52 -6.24 -6.27
C GLU A 31 2.91 -5.60 -6.39
N ILE A 32 3.92 -6.26 -5.83
CA ILE A 32 5.33 -5.85 -5.89
C ILE A 32 6.08 -6.84 -6.77
N VAL A 33 6.68 -6.37 -7.86
CA VAL A 33 7.30 -7.22 -8.89
C VAL A 33 8.73 -6.81 -9.19
N MET A 34 9.58 -7.79 -9.50
CA MET A 34 10.91 -7.56 -10.05
C MET A 34 10.86 -7.64 -11.57
N MET A 35 11.22 -6.53 -12.22
CA MET A 35 11.32 -6.46 -13.68
C MET A 35 12.54 -7.23 -14.19
N PRO A 36 12.59 -7.62 -15.48
CA PRO A 36 13.77 -8.27 -16.07
C PRO A 36 15.07 -7.46 -15.94
N THR A 37 14.95 -6.15 -15.75
CA THR A 37 16.07 -5.23 -15.51
C THR A 37 16.62 -5.30 -14.07
N GLY A 38 15.99 -6.05 -13.18
CA GLY A 38 16.27 -6.09 -11.74
C GLY A 38 15.64 -4.94 -10.94
N LYS A 39 14.96 -4.01 -11.61
CA LYS A 39 14.21 -2.92 -10.94
C LYS A 39 12.96 -3.49 -10.28
N ILE A 40 12.68 -3.07 -9.05
CA ILE A 40 11.42 -3.40 -8.36
C ILE A 40 10.40 -2.30 -8.62
N GLU A 41 9.20 -2.70 -9.03
CA GLU A 41 8.05 -1.82 -9.25
C GLU A 41 6.86 -2.33 -8.43
N ALA A 42 5.98 -1.42 -8.04
CA ALA A 42 4.78 -1.76 -7.30
C ALA A 42 3.56 -1.03 -7.85
N GLN A 43 2.46 -1.76 -7.95
CA GLN A 43 1.17 -1.27 -8.41
C GLN A 43 0.09 -1.87 -7.53
N GLY A 44 -1.02 -1.17 -7.38
CA GLY A 44 -2.14 -1.70 -6.60
C GLY A 44 -3.48 -1.29 -7.15
N VAL A 45 -4.53 -1.82 -6.55
CA VAL A 45 -5.92 -1.58 -6.92
C VAL A 45 -6.68 -1.22 -5.66
N ILE A 46 -7.45 -0.14 -5.68
CA ILE A 46 -8.39 0.17 -4.60
C ILE A 46 -9.58 -0.77 -4.73
N ASP A 47 -9.77 -1.65 -3.75
CA ASP A 47 -10.84 -2.65 -3.77
C ASP A 47 -12.11 -2.12 -3.12
N GLU A 48 -11.96 -1.45 -1.97
CA GLU A 48 -13.09 -0.90 -1.20
C GLU A 48 -12.67 0.39 -0.48
N VAL A 49 -13.58 1.38 -0.47
CA VAL A 49 -13.45 2.58 0.37
C VAL A 49 -14.22 2.32 1.66
N THR A 50 -13.51 2.23 2.78
CA THR A 50 -14.07 1.90 4.10
C THR A 50 -14.50 3.13 4.88
N ASP A 51 -13.87 4.29 4.62
CA ASP A 51 -14.21 5.57 5.24
C ASP A 51 -13.90 6.76 4.33
N GLY A 52 -14.62 7.87 4.52
CA GLY A 52 -14.40 9.12 3.81
C GLY A 52 -14.88 9.12 2.35
N THR A 53 -14.22 9.92 1.51
CA THR A 53 -14.57 10.04 0.08
C THR A 53 -13.30 10.12 -0.75
N ILE A 54 -12.93 8.99 -1.33
CA ILE A 54 -11.81 8.86 -2.25
C ILE A 54 -12.39 8.87 -3.67
N ASN A 55 -12.22 9.98 -4.40
CA ASN A 55 -12.68 10.08 -5.79
C ASN A 55 -11.56 10.63 -6.68
N PHE A 56 -11.02 9.73 -7.51
CA PHE A 56 -9.99 10.02 -8.50
C PHE A 56 -10.43 9.63 -9.93
N GLU A 57 -11.71 9.30 -10.13
CA GLU A 57 -12.22 8.77 -11.41
C GLU A 57 -12.05 9.76 -12.57
N GLU A 58 -12.09 11.07 -12.28
CA GLU A 58 -12.11 12.13 -13.30
C GLU A 58 -10.84 12.98 -13.36
N ARG A 59 -9.81 12.66 -12.57
CA ARG A 59 -8.56 13.44 -12.54
C ARG A 59 -7.33 12.61 -12.25
N ASP A 60 -6.19 13.09 -12.73
CA ASP A 60 -4.90 12.63 -12.22
C ASP A 60 -4.74 13.09 -10.77
N ALA A 61 -4.22 12.21 -9.93
CA ALA A 61 -3.95 12.51 -8.53
C ALA A 61 -2.62 11.91 -8.07
N VAL A 62 -1.95 12.64 -7.18
CA VAL A 62 -0.83 12.15 -6.39
C VAL A 62 -1.28 12.17 -4.94
N PHE A 63 -1.22 11.02 -4.30
CA PHE A 63 -1.69 10.84 -2.94
C PHE A 63 -0.74 9.87 -2.22
N LYS A 64 -0.95 9.73 -0.93
CA LYS A 64 -0.15 8.87 -0.07
C LYS A 64 -1.08 7.87 0.61
N ILE A 65 -0.65 6.62 0.67
CA ILE A 65 -1.28 5.60 1.49
C ILE A 65 -0.41 5.43 2.74
N SER A 66 -1.00 5.59 3.91
CA SER A 66 -0.37 5.29 5.20
C SER A 66 -1.19 4.19 5.87
N GLY A 67 -0.62 3.00 6.03
CA GLY A 67 -1.40 1.86 6.47
C GLY A 67 -0.60 0.61 6.69
N VAL A 68 -1.29 -0.52 6.64
CA VAL A 68 -0.72 -1.86 6.80
C VAL A 68 -0.79 -2.60 5.48
N ILE A 69 0.30 -3.28 5.12
CA ILE A 69 0.30 -4.31 4.09
C ILE A 69 0.58 -5.66 4.74
N SER A 70 -0.09 -6.70 4.26
CA SER A 70 0.02 -8.04 4.82
C SER A 70 0.08 -9.09 3.72
N ARG A 71 0.82 -10.16 4.01
CA ARG A 71 0.89 -11.36 3.19
C ARG A 71 1.24 -12.54 4.07
N GLU A 72 0.48 -13.62 3.93
CA GLU A 72 0.67 -14.85 4.71
C GLU A 72 0.66 -14.55 6.22
N ASN A 73 1.77 -14.80 6.92
CA ASN A 73 1.90 -14.57 8.36
C ASN A 73 2.63 -13.26 8.70
N ALA A 74 2.89 -12.40 7.71
CA ALA A 74 3.64 -11.17 7.91
C ALA A 74 2.75 -9.96 7.64
N ALA A 75 2.82 -8.97 8.53
CA ALA A 75 2.17 -7.68 8.36
C ALA A 75 3.13 -6.55 8.74
N TYR A 76 3.09 -5.48 7.94
CA TYR A 76 3.96 -4.33 8.08
C TYR A 76 3.16 -3.05 8.00
N ALA A 77 3.39 -2.13 8.93
CA ALA A 77 3.05 -0.74 8.72
C ALA A 77 3.98 -0.14 7.66
N THR A 78 3.45 0.70 6.79
CA THR A 78 4.23 1.44 5.79
C THR A 78 3.48 2.69 5.36
N GLU A 79 4.20 3.57 4.68
CA GLU A 79 3.65 4.75 4.03
C GLU A 79 4.35 4.91 2.68
N PHE A 80 3.58 5.16 1.62
CA PHE A 80 4.13 5.32 0.27
C PHE A 80 3.28 6.24 -0.60
N THR A 81 3.95 6.94 -1.50
CA THR A 81 3.33 7.86 -2.46
C THR A 81 2.87 7.10 -3.71
N CYS A 82 1.66 7.41 -4.15
CA CYS A 82 1.00 6.80 -5.29
C CYS A 82 0.58 7.84 -6.33
N THR A 83 0.51 7.42 -7.58
CA THR A 83 -0.23 8.13 -8.63
C THR A 83 -1.39 7.29 -9.13
N ILE A 84 -2.45 7.97 -9.57
CA ILE A 84 -3.60 7.37 -10.23
C ILE A 84 -4.09 8.31 -11.32
N SER A 85 -4.61 7.75 -12.41
CA SER A 85 -5.24 8.50 -13.49
C SER A 85 -6.64 7.96 -13.78
N PRO A 86 -7.50 8.75 -14.45
CA PRO A 86 -8.82 8.28 -14.90
C PRO A 86 -8.76 7.02 -15.77
N THR A 87 -7.67 6.85 -16.51
CA THR A 87 -7.46 5.73 -17.42
C THR A 87 -7.06 4.44 -16.72
N THR A 88 -6.54 4.52 -15.50
CA THR A 88 -6.13 3.34 -14.71
C THR A 88 -7.03 3.08 -13.54
N TYR A 89 -7.85 4.03 -13.10
CA TYR A 89 -8.73 3.88 -11.95
C TYR A 89 -9.56 2.57 -12.01
N PRO A 90 -9.62 1.77 -10.92
CA PRO A 90 -9.14 2.04 -9.55
C PRO A 90 -7.66 1.66 -9.28
N LYS A 91 -6.87 1.39 -10.32
CA LYS A 91 -5.45 1.04 -10.20
C LYS A 91 -4.58 2.27 -9.94
N PHE A 92 -3.71 2.16 -8.94
CA PHE A 92 -2.64 3.12 -8.63
C PHE A 92 -1.25 2.52 -8.88
N ILE A 93 -0.26 3.40 -9.01
CA ILE A 93 1.16 3.06 -9.18
C ILE A 93 1.94 3.68 -8.04
N VAL A 94 2.81 2.91 -7.39
CA VAL A 94 3.73 3.45 -6.37
C VAL A 94 4.82 4.26 -7.08
N VAL A 95 4.96 5.53 -6.69
CA VAL A 95 5.87 6.49 -7.33
C VAL A 95 7.33 6.10 -7.12
N ASP A 96 7.66 5.73 -5.88
CA ASP A 96 8.99 5.30 -5.49
C ASP A 96 8.88 4.07 -4.57
N THR A 97 9.27 2.90 -5.09
CA THR A 97 9.27 1.66 -4.32
C THR A 97 10.31 1.68 -3.20
N GLU A 98 11.34 2.53 -3.29
CA GLU A 98 12.30 2.71 -2.21
C GLU A 98 11.68 3.44 -1.01
N GLU A 99 10.73 4.37 -1.22
CA GLU A 99 9.96 5.00 -0.14
C GLU A 99 9.17 3.94 0.64
N LEU A 100 8.46 3.07 -0.08
CA LEU A 100 7.71 1.96 0.52
C LEU A 100 8.62 1.10 1.39
N PHE A 101 9.78 0.68 0.86
CA PHE A 101 10.70 -0.18 1.60
C PHE A 101 11.36 0.51 2.79
N ALA A 102 11.72 1.78 2.65
CA ALA A 102 12.33 2.55 3.74
C ALA A 102 11.37 2.77 4.91
N ASN A 103 10.06 2.79 4.65
CA ASN A 103 9.03 3.03 5.66
C ASN A 103 8.45 1.75 6.29
N LEU A 104 8.92 0.56 5.91
CA LEU A 104 8.42 -0.69 6.48
C LEU A 104 8.78 -0.83 7.96
N ALA A 105 7.76 -1.00 8.78
CA ALA A 105 7.88 -1.34 10.18
C ALA A 105 7.07 -2.61 10.47
N PRO A 106 7.67 -3.67 11.06
CA PRO A 106 6.91 -4.84 11.47
C PRO A 106 5.86 -4.45 12.50
N LEU A 107 4.67 -5.01 12.39
CA LEU A 107 3.70 -4.97 13.49
C LEU A 107 4.16 -5.98 14.53
N GLU A 108 4.40 -5.55 15.78
CA GLU A 108 4.74 -6.48 16.86
C GLU A 108 3.64 -7.53 17.01
N GLU A 109 4.00 -8.82 17.01
CA GLU A 109 3.07 -9.89 17.40
C GLU A 109 2.64 -9.61 18.85
N THR A 110 1.36 -9.32 19.08
CA THR A 110 0.81 -9.44 20.42
C THR A 110 0.91 -10.93 20.77
N GLU A 111 1.89 -11.31 21.59
CA GLU A 111 1.95 -12.66 22.16
C GLU A 111 0.56 -12.99 22.72
N GLU A 112 -0.11 -13.99 22.16
CA GLU A 112 -1.34 -14.51 22.76
C GLU A 112 -0.98 -14.90 24.21
N PRO A 113 -1.73 -14.44 25.23
CA PRO A 113 -1.43 -14.82 26.59
C PRO A 113 -1.54 -16.34 26.69
N ALA A 114 -0.43 -16.99 27.04
CA ALA A 114 -0.36 -18.42 27.23
C ALA A 114 -1.52 -18.88 28.12
N LYS A 115 -2.43 -19.68 27.54
CA LYS A 115 -3.54 -20.27 28.31
C LYS A 115 -2.93 -21.04 29.47
N SER A 116 -3.18 -20.53 30.68
CA SER A 116 -2.76 -21.12 31.95
C SER A 116 -3.62 -22.35 32.29
#